data_AF-A0A7C2GZ01-F1
#
_entry.id   AF-A0A7C2GZ01-F1
#
_cell.length_a   1.000
_cell.length_b   1.000
_cell.length_c   1.000
_cell.angle_alpha   90.00
_cell.angle_beta   90.00
_cell.angle_gamma   90.00
#
_symmetry.space_group_name_H-M   'P 1'
#
loop_
_entity.id
_entity.type
_entity.pdbx_description
1 polymer ?
#
loop_
_entity_poly.entity_id
_entity_poly.type
_entity_poly.pdbx_seq_one_letter_code
_entity_poly.pdbx_strand_id
1 'polypeptide(L)'
;MAKILMIDFSEEDIKQLQAEKWDVEGRETNWKSGKVESLVPSLDCRLIFFQLNLGDSGPGLHVGDAPNFEAILLDGGVITCFLGSGEEFHLTNLFGPIPGLKLEVNKRPSFIHKIADSPAGRLLEEFMPQIVKSYELFPDEDEAKNLLTVDEEGSGYNQVEVLARNYRRRPVAACLRKGKGYLFLLPWFGQNNLDVVRAMLRQILPPMTPYLFEENPFAWIESPDYYFPSLKAVFQQIQEETERHRQTIFRLRNQAEELRKTEQEVFIQLITGQDEVLKKAVDNAFNYLEWPTVVDVDEYWKRVIRIKEEDIWLIDDTDEKTIEEKIRSSPLILVIIRSGPGPATENDLVVLQKFKARRMQEFDNTRIKALLIGN
;
A
#
# COMPACT_ATOMS: atom_id res chain seq x y z
N MET A 1 25.43 -18.31 19.08
CA MET A 1 24.47 -17.21 19.27
C MET A 1 23.91 -16.86 17.89
N ALA A 2 22.59 -16.74 17.74
CA ALA A 2 22.01 -16.39 16.44
C ALA A 2 22.37 -14.96 16.02
N LYS A 3 22.64 -14.77 14.73
CA LYS A 3 22.93 -13.45 14.16
C LYS A 3 21.66 -12.61 14.07
N ILE A 4 21.79 -11.32 14.42
CA ILE A 4 20.69 -10.36 14.47
C ILE A 4 20.80 -9.40 13.28
N LEU A 5 19.71 -9.22 12.55
CA LEU A 5 19.58 -8.22 11.50
C LEU A 5 18.74 -7.05 11.99
N MET A 6 19.29 -5.85 11.93
CA MET A 6 18.57 -4.61 12.19
C MET A 6 18.31 -3.88 10.88
N ILE A 7 17.05 -3.63 10.59
CA ILE A 7 16.61 -2.98 9.35
C ILE A 7 16.07 -1.58 9.69
N ASP A 8 16.65 -0.56 9.05
CA ASP A 8 16.32 0.88 9.21
C ASP A 8 16.56 1.45 10.62
N PHE A 9 17.42 0.81 11.41
CA PHE A 9 17.96 1.39 12.64
C PHE A 9 19.16 2.29 12.34
N SER A 10 19.45 3.24 13.23
CA SER A 10 20.62 4.10 13.05
C SER A 10 21.93 3.33 13.25
N GLU A 11 23.01 3.78 12.62
CA GLU A 11 24.34 3.19 12.85
C GLU A 11 24.77 3.26 14.33
N GLU A 12 24.30 4.26 15.06
CA GLU A 12 24.58 4.41 16.50
C GLU A 12 23.91 3.27 17.29
N ASP A 13 22.64 2.97 16.99
CA ASP A 13 21.89 1.89 17.63
C ASP A 13 22.58 0.53 17.41
N ILE A 14 23.06 0.28 16.18
CA ILE A 14 23.77 -0.95 15.82
C ILE A 14 25.08 -1.06 16.59
N LYS A 15 25.88 0.02 16.64
CA LYS A 15 27.15 0.06 17.39
C LYS A 15 26.94 -0.18 18.88
N GLN A 16 25.85 0.32 19.46
CA GLN A 16 25.53 0.08 20.87
C GLN A 16 25.28 -1.40 21.17
N LEU A 17 24.52 -2.11 20.33
CA LEU A 17 24.30 -3.56 20.54
C LEU A 17 25.57 -4.38 20.28
N GLN A 18 26.40 -4.00 19.32
CA GLN A 18 27.71 -4.63 19.09
C GLN A 18 28.63 -4.46 20.31
N ALA A 19 28.62 -3.29 20.95
CA ALA A 19 29.37 -3.05 22.19
C ALA A 19 28.90 -3.94 23.36
N GLU A 20 27.64 -4.34 23.35
CA GLU A 20 27.06 -5.33 24.28
C GLU A 20 27.37 -6.79 23.91
N LYS A 21 28.21 -7.02 22.89
CA LYS A 21 28.63 -8.33 22.36
C LYS A 21 27.54 -9.13 21.64
N TRP A 22 26.51 -8.47 21.13
CA TRP A 22 25.58 -9.09 20.20
C TRP A 22 26.17 -9.13 18.79
N ASP A 23 25.95 -10.23 18.08
CA ASP A 23 26.30 -10.35 16.66
C ASP A 23 25.21 -9.68 15.81
N VAL A 24 25.44 -8.43 15.43
CA VAL A 24 24.45 -7.56 14.77
C VAL A 24 24.95 -7.03 13.44
N GLU A 25 24.11 -7.18 12.41
CA GLU A 25 24.28 -6.60 11.08
C GLU A 25 23.18 -5.56 10.81
N GLY A 26 23.56 -4.40 10.28
CA GLY A 26 22.63 -3.35 9.86
C GLY A 26 22.33 -3.38 8.37
N ARG A 27 21.07 -3.16 8.00
CA ARG A 27 20.63 -2.96 6.61
C ARG A 27 19.63 -1.82 6.52
N GLU A 28 19.57 -1.21 5.34
CA GLU A 28 18.58 -0.18 5.03
C GLU A 28 17.73 -0.67 3.86
N THR A 29 16.43 -0.48 4.00
CA THR A 29 15.45 -0.72 2.92
C THR A 29 15.54 0.32 1.82
N ASN A 30 16.06 1.51 2.12
CA ASN A 30 16.25 2.56 1.12
C ASN A 30 14.94 2.99 0.42
N TRP A 31 13.76 2.84 1.06
CA TRP A 31 12.45 3.15 0.47
C TRP A 31 12.37 4.55 -0.15
N LYS A 32 13.06 5.53 0.42
CA LYS A 32 13.10 6.93 -0.06
C LYS A 32 13.97 7.15 -1.29
N SER A 33 14.97 6.29 -1.51
CA SER A 33 15.95 6.47 -2.60
C SER A 33 15.49 5.85 -3.92
N GLY A 34 14.47 4.98 -3.88
CA GLY A 34 13.97 4.24 -5.04
C GLY A 34 14.94 3.17 -5.58
N LYS A 35 16.08 2.94 -4.91
CA LYS A 35 17.02 1.88 -5.28
C LYS A 35 16.54 0.53 -4.73
N VAL A 36 16.46 -0.45 -5.62
CA VAL A 36 15.93 -1.80 -5.36
C VAL A 36 17.06 -2.74 -4.95
N GLU A 37 17.83 -2.43 -3.90
CA GLU A 37 18.75 -3.45 -3.36
C GLU A 37 17.92 -4.55 -2.67
N SER A 38 18.26 -5.82 -2.91
CA SER A 38 17.54 -6.93 -2.26
C SER A 38 17.95 -7.00 -0.80
N LEU A 39 16.95 -7.10 0.08
CA LEU A 39 17.18 -7.45 1.46
C LEU A 39 17.19 -8.97 1.57
N VAL A 40 18.39 -9.54 1.45
CA VAL A 40 18.64 -10.96 1.70
C VAL A 40 19.31 -11.06 3.07
N PRO A 41 18.59 -11.54 4.10
CA PRO A 41 19.23 -11.88 5.37
C PRO A 41 20.32 -12.93 5.15
N SER A 42 21.36 -12.87 5.97
CA SER A 42 22.39 -13.91 5.98
C SER A 42 21.80 -15.25 6.46
N LEU A 43 22.35 -16.37 5.98
CA LEU A 43 21.80 -17.72 6.23
C LEU A 43 21.74 -18.11 7.72
N ASP A 44 22.61 -17.52 8.53
CA ASP A 44 22.71 -17.66 9.97
C ASP A 44 21.83 -16.66 10.75
N CYS A 45 21.16 -15.74 10.06
CA CYS A 45 20.25 -14.78 10.67
C CYS A 45 18.94 -15.46 11.08
N ARG A 46 18.63 -15.39 12.37
CA ARG A 46 17.37 -15.91 12.93
C ARG A 46 16.56 -14.87 13.70
N LEU A 47 17.12 -13.69 13.92
CA LEU A 47 16.49 -12.59 14.66
C LEU A 47 16.51 -11.33 13.81
N ILE A 48 15.34 -10.74 13.57
CA ILE A 48 15.20 -9.55 12.73
C ILE A 48 14.41 -8.49 13.48
N PHE A 49 14.96 -7.28 13.58
CA PHE A 49 14.26 -6.11 14.08
C PHE A 49 14.12 -5.10 12.95
N PHE A 50 12.90 -4.64 12.68
CA PHE A 50 12.59 -3.74 11.58
C PHE A 50 11.86 -2.49 12.06
N GLN A 51 12.35 -1.31 11.69
CA GLN A 51 11.69 -0.03 11.94
C GLN A 51 10.91 0.45 10.71
N LEU A 52 9.59 0.33 10.75
CA LEU A 52 8.72 0.91 9.73
C LEU A 52 8.38 2.36 10.09
N ASN A 53 9.29 3.30 9.79
CA ASN A 53 9.10 4.72 10.11
C ASN A 53 9.52 5.64 8.94
N LEU A 54 8.83 5.47 7.81
CA LEU A 54 9.12 6.16 6.56
C LEU A 54 7.84 6.82 6.00
N GLY A 55 8.01 7.89 5.24
CA GLY A 55 6.92 8.58 4.53
C GLY A 55 6.74 8.03 3.10
N ASP A 56 5.82 8.62 2.33
CA ASP A 56 5.41 8.23 0.97
C ASP A 56 6.56 7.62 0.14
N SER A 57 6.41 6.34 -0.20
CA SER A 57 7.33 5.59 -1.06
C SER A 57 6.53 4.74 -2.05
N GLY A 58 7.15 4.31 -3.15
CA GLY A 58 6.45 3.56 -4.20
C GLY A 58 6.14 2.11 -3.79
N PRO A 59 4.94 1.55 -4.10
CA PRO A 59 4.49 0.23 -3.66
C PRO A 59 5.25 -0.97 -4.27
N GLY A 60 6.14 -0.72 -5.23
CA GLY A 60 6.90 -1.75 -5.94
C GLY A 60 8.18 -2.22 -5.25
N LEU A 61 8.71 -1.48 -4.28
CA LEU A 61 9.99 -1.83 -3.64
C LEU A 61 9.86 -3.10 -2.79
N HIS A 62 10.89 -3.94 -2.80
CA HIS A 62 11.01 -5.20 -2.05
C HIS A 62 9.98 -6.31 -2.35
N VAL A 63 9.18 -6.22 -3.41
CA VAL A 63 8.06 -7.17 -3.69
C VAL A 63 8.49 -8.64 -3.90
N GLY A 64 9.79 -8.92 -4.05
CA GLY A 64 10.34 -10.27 -4.14
C GLY A 64 11.14 -10.73 -2.91
N ASP A 65 11.23 -9.91 -1.86
CA ASP A 65 12.07 -10.24 -0.70
C ASP A 65 11.30 -11.08 0.34
N ALA A 66 9.96 -11.08 0.29
CA ALA A 66 9.09 -11.87 1.18
C ALA A 66 9.50 -13.34 1.40
N PRO A 67 9.85 -14.12 0.36
CA PRO A 67 10.28 -15.51 0.56
C PRO A 67 11.50 -15.67 1.47
N ASN A 68 12.43 -14.70 1.47
CA ASN A 68 13.64 -14.75 2.28
C ASN A 68 13.32 -14.64 3.78
N PHE A 69 12.42 -13.72 4.14
CA PHE A 69 11.97 -13.54 5.52
C PHE A 69 10.98 -14.63 5.95
N GLU A 70 10.15 -15.10 5.03
CA GLU A 70 9.24 -16.21 5.26
C GLU A 70 9.99 -17.50 5.61
N ALA A 71 11.10 -17.80 4.91
CA ALA A 71 11.94 -18.95 5.23
C ALA A 71 12.47 -18.89 6.69
N ILE A 72 12.84 -17.70 7.16
CA ILE A 72 13.31 -17.49 8.54
C ILE A 72 12.19 -17.78 9.54
N LEU A 73 10.97 -17.30 9.29
CA LEU A 73 9.82 -17.59 10.15
C LEU A 73 9.50 -19.10 10.15
N LEU A 74 9.49 -19.75 8.99
CA LEU A 74 9.22 -21.20 8.90
C LEU A 74 10.23 -22.03 9.70
N ASP A 75 11.51 -21.64 9.67
CA ASP A 75 12.60 -22.28 10.40
C ASP A 75 12.62 -22.01 11.92
N GLY A 76 11.74 -21.13 12.42
CA GLY A 76 11.69 -20.79 13.85
C GLY A 76 12.40 -19.49 14.22
N GLY A 77 12.76 -18.65 13.26
CA GLY A 77 13.26 -17.31 13.55
C GLY A 77 12.18 -16.38 14.12
N VAL A 78 12.63 -15.23 14.60
CA VAL A 78 11.76 -14.19 15.15
C VAL A 78 11.98 -12.88 14.41
N ILE A 79 10.88 -12.29 13.95
CA ILE A 79 10.87 -10.97 13.31
C ILE A 79 10.04 -10.03 14.18
N THR A 80 10.56 -8.84 14.48
CA THR A 80 9.87 -7.82 15.27
C THR A 80 9.82 -6.51 14.50
N CYS A 81 8.62 -6.04 14.19
CA CYS A 81 8.36 -4.84 13.41
C CYS A 81 7.80 -3.73 14.29
N PHE A 82 8.47 -2.59 14.31
CA PHE A 82 8.04 -1.37 15.01
C PHE A 82 7.31 -0.45 14.03
N LEU A 83 6.01 -0.20 14.27
CA LEU A 83 5.11 0.47 13.33
C LEU A 83 4.97 1.97 13.64
N GLY A 84 5.81 2.78 12.99
CA GLY A 84 5.88 4.24 13.16
C GLY A 84 5.11 5.04 12.12
N SER A 85 5.59 5.04 10.89
CA SER A 85 4.89 5.60 9.73
C SER A 85 5.17 4.70 8.54
N GLY A 86 4.13 4.19 7.92
CA GLY A 86 4.23 3.32 6.78
C GLY A 86 2.87 2.78 6.39
N GLU A 87 2.81 2.28 5.16
CA GLU A 87 1.64 1.63 4.59
C GLU A 87 1.75 0.11 4.66
N GLU A 88 0.60 -0.57 4.53
CA GLU A 88 0.48 -2.02 4.59
C GLU A 88 1.42 -2.74 3.61
N PHE A 89 1.60 -2.19 2.40
CA PHE A 89 2.46 -2.79 1.39
C PHE A 89 3.92 -2.93 1.83
N HIS A 90 4.42 -2.08 2.75
CA HIS A 90 5.80 -2.18 3.21
C HIS A 90 6.03 -3.47 4.03
N LEU A 91 5.02 -3.88 4.81
CA LEU A 91 5.05 -5.14 5.55
C LEU A 91 4.82 -6.31 4.60
N THR A 92 3.82 -6.23 3.73
CA THR A 92 3.47 -7.36 2.87
C THR A 92 4.49 -7.64 1.78
N ASN A 93 5.24 -6.63 1.32
CA ASN A 93 6.36 -6.82 0.41
C ASN A 93 7.54 -7.55 1.08
N LEU A 94 7.79 -7.34 2.38
CA LEU A 94 8.90 -7.95 3.11
C LEU A 94 8.56 -9.27 3.80
N PHE A 95 7.32 -9.48 4.24
CA PHE A 95 6.94 -10.64 5.06
C PHE A 95 5.83 -11.49 4.43
N GLY A 96 5.43 -11.14 3.21
CA GLY A 96 4.31 -11.76 2.50
C GLY A 96 2.95 -11.25 2.99
N PRO A 97 1.85 -11.69 2.36
CA PRO A 97 0.51 -11.27 2.74
C PRO A 97 0.19 -11.69 4.18
N ILE A 98 -0.28 -10.73 4.97
CA ILE A 98 -0.75 -10.96 6.34
C ILE A 98 -2.28 -10.83 6.34
N PRO A 99 -3.03 -11.93 6.52
CA PRO A 99 -4.48 -11.92 6.42
C PRO A 99 -5.16 -10.93 7.37
N GLY A 100 -6.15 -10.22 6.84
CA GLY A 100 -6.95 -9.26 7.59
C GLY A 100 -6.17 -8.06 8.14
N LEU A 101 -4.87 -7.93 7.86
CA LEU A 101 -4.07 -6.78 8.27
C LEU A 101 -4.62 -5.52 7.58
N LYS A 102 -4.88 -4.48 8.37
CA LYS A 102 -5.22 -3.15 7.88
C LYS A 102 -4.55 -2.16 8.80
N LEU A 103 -3.65 -1.34 8.28
CA LEU A 103 -2.97 -0.31 9.07
C LEU A 103 -3.80 0.98 9.09
N GLU A 104 -4.65 1.15 10.10
CA GLU A 104 -5.38 2.40 10.34
C GLU A 104 -4.73 3.21 11.46
N VAL A 105 -4.50 4.51 11.27
CA VAL A 105 -3.82 5.34 12.27
C VAL A 105 -4.64 5.42 13.57
N ASN A 106 -4.07 4.98 14.68
CA ASN A 106 -4.70 5.13 15.99
C ASN A 106 -4.56 6.58 16.48
N LYS A 107 -5.69 7.29 16.56
CA LYS A 107 -5.73 8.71 16.95
C LYS A 107 -5.36 8.97 18.42
N ARG A 108 -5.38 7.94 19.28
CA ARG A 108 -5.07 8.06 20.71
C ARG A 108 -4.13 6.94 21.16
N PRO A 109 -2.81 7.06 20.90
CA PRO A 109 -1.83 6.05 21.29
C PRO A 109 -1.67 5.91 22.82
N SER A 110 -2.12 6.89 23.61
CA SER A 110 -2.03 6.88 25.07
C SER A 110 -3.09 6.04 25.79
N PHE A 111 -4.11 5.55 25.07
CA PHE A 111 -5.17 4.71 25.64
C PHE A 111 -5.09 3.31 25.05
N ILE A 112 -4.13 2.54 25.54
CA ILE A 112 -3.88 1.16 25.16
C ILE A 112 -4.04 0.28 26.40
N HIS A 113 -4.68 -0.87 26.23
CA HIS A 113 -4.90 -1.88 27.26
C HIS A 113 -4.21 -3.18 26.84
N LYS A 114 -3.38 -3.72 27.73
CA LYS A 114 -2.81 -5.06 27.59
C LYS A 114 -3.91 -6.12 27.72
N ILE A 115 -3.78 -7.21 26.97
CA ILE A 115 -4.76 -8.30 26.95
C ILE A 115 -4.14 -9.66 27.22
N ALA A 116 -2.94 -9.93 26.72
CA ALA A 116 -2.32 -11.24 26.81
C ALA A 116 -1.35 -11.34 28.00
N ASP A 117 -1.53 -12.36 28.85
CA ASP A 117 -0.51 -12.80 29.83
C ASP A 117 0.55 -13.68 29.17
N SER A 118 1.12 -13.21 28.07
CA SER A 118 2.29 -13.82 27.44
C SER A 118 3.57 -13.08 27.86
N PRO A 119 4.77 -13.71 27.73
CA PRO A 119 6.03 -13.02 27.94
C PRO A 119 6.10 -11.71 27.16
N ALA A 120 5.65 -11.72 25.90
CA ALA A 120 5.57 -10.54 25.05
C ALA A 120 4.60 -9.45 25.57
N GLY A 121 3.53 -9.82 26.28
CA GLY A 121 2.64 -8.88 26.95
C GLY A 121 3.31 -8.07 28.06
N ARG A 122 4.31 -8.64 28.76
CA ARG A 122 5.06 -7.92 29.81
C ARG A 122 5.90 -6.77 29.26
N LEU A 123 6.40 -6.93 28.04
CA LEU A 123 7.12 -5.86 27.35
C LEU A 123 6.21 -4.65 27.13
N LEU A 124 4.94 -4.88 26.78
CA LEU A 124 3.99 -3.78 26.62
C LEU A 124 3.63 -3.13 27.96
N GLU A 125 3.65 -3.84 29.09
CA GLU A 125 3.48 -3.22 30.42
C GLU A 125 4.59 -2.22 30.74
N GLU A 126 5.84 -2.59 30.47
CA GLU A 126 7.00 -1.75 30.76
C GLU A 126 7.08 -0.53 29.83
N PHE A 127 6.84 -0.73 28.53
CA PHE A 127 7.07 0.30 27.51
C PHE A 127 5.80 1.03 27.03
N MET A 128 4.59 0.64 27.46
CA MET A 128 3.34 1.33 27.09
C MET A 128 3.39 2.86 27.24
N PRO A 129 3.91 3.41 28.36
CA PRO A 129 3.94 4.85 28.56
C PRO A 129 4.79 5.61 27.53
N GLN A 130 5.63 4.89 26.79
CA GLN A 130 6.60 5.43 25.84
C GLN A 130 6.11 5.31 24.38
N ILE A 131 4.90 4.81 24.14
CA ILE A 131 4.34 4.69 22.79
C ILE A 131 4.09 6.09 22.21
N VAL A 132 4.79 6.40 21.13
CA VAL A 132 4.67 7.68 20.41
C VAL A 132 3.64 7.56 19.30
N LYS A 133 3.60 6.43 18.58
CA LYS A 133 2.61 6.16 17.53
C LYS A 133 2.14 4.71 17.58
N SER A 134 0.92 4.46 17.12
CA SER A 134 0.38 3.11 16.96
C SER A 134 -0.61 3.07 15.80
N TYR A 135 -0.81 1.87 15.26
CA TYR A 135 -1.81 1.57 14.25
C TYR A 135 -2.82 0.57 14.82
N GLU A 136 -4.07 0.72 14.46
CA GLU A 136 -5.06 -0.36 14.53
C GLU A 136 -4.66 -1.37 13.44
N LEU A 137 -4.47 -2.64 13.81
CA LEU A 137 -3.87 -3.67 12.94
C LEU A 137 -4.90 -4.54 12.23
N PHE A 138 -6.04 -4.78 12.86
CA PHE A 138 -7.09 -5.67 12.35
C PHE A 138 -8.46 -5.02 12.59
N PRO A 139 -9.44 -5.24 11.70
CA PRO A 139 -10.77 -4.66 11.82
C PRO A 139 -11.63 -5.32 12.92
N ASP A 140 -11.15 -6.37 13.58
CA ASP A 140 -11.95 -7.17 14.52
C ASP A 140 -12.22 -6.44 15.85
N GLU A 141 -13.51 -6.27 16.16
CA GLU A 141 -14.05 -5.61 17.36
C GLU A 141 -14.40 -6.61 18.47
N ASP A 142 -14.27 -7.91 18.23
CA ASP A 142 -14.66 -8.94 19.20
C ASP A 142 -13.66 -9.03 20.36
N GLU A 143 -14.04 -8.45 21.50
CA GLU A 143 -13.25 -8.41 22.74
C GLU A 143 -12.95 -9.80 23.31
N ALA A 144 -13.78 -10.81 23.01
CA ALA A 144 -13.63 -12.13 23.59
C ALA A 144 -12.50 -12.95 22.95
N LYS A 145 -12.01 -12.52 21.78
CA LYS A 145 -10.95 -13.23 21.04
C LYS A 145 -9.61 -12.56 21.27
N ASN A 146 -8.85 -13.11 22.22
CA ASN A 146 -7.41 -12.85 22.37
C ASN A 146 -6.60 -13.57 21.28
N LEU A 147 -7.24 -14.51 20.61
CA LEU A 147 -6.70 -15.36 19.57
C LEU A 147 -7.59 -15.30 18.34
N LEU A 148 -7.07 -14.67 17.29
CA LEU A 148 -7.69 -14.66 15.98
C LEU A 148 -7.19 -15.89 15.22
N THR A 149 -8.11 -16.78 14.87
CA THR A 149 -7.79 -17.90 13.97
C THR A 149 -7.83 -17.35 12.56
N VAL A 150 -6.72 -17.50 11.85
CA VAL A 150 -6.58 -17.01 10.48
C VAL A 150 -6.76 -18.20 9.55
N ASP A 151 -8.01 -18.45 9.16
CA ASP A 151 -8.35 -19.43 8.13
C ASP A 151 -8.47 -18.71 6.78
N GLU A 152 -7.34 -18.23 6.26
CA GLU A 152 -7.24 -17.84 4.85
C GLU A 152 -6.23 -18.77 4.15
N GLU A 153 -6.75 -19.59 3.23
CA GLU A 153 -5.96 -20.50 2.40
C GLU A 153 -4.80 -19.73 1.73
N GLY A 154 -3.55 -20.14 2.01
CA GLY A 154 -2.35 -19.62 1.33
C GLY A 154 -1.51 -18.60 2.10
N SER A 155 -1.91 -18.14 3.29
CA SER A 155 -1.13 -17.15 4.07
C SER A 155 0.02 -17.74 4.89
N GLY A 156 -0.11 -19.00 5.31
CA GLY A 156 0.85 -19.72 6.16
C GLY A 156 0.90 -19.25 7.63
N TYR A 157 0.09 -18.28 8.04
CA TYR A 157 -0.02 -17.86 9.44
C TYR A 157 -1.08 -18.71 10.15
N ASN A 158 -0.66 -19.42 11.19
CA ASN A 158 -1.51 -20.41 11.86
C ASN A 158 -2.35 -19.79 13.00
N GLN A 159 -1.88 -18.68 13.57
CA GLN A 159 -2.43 -18.12 14.81
C GLN A 159 -2.01 -16.66 14.98
N VAL A 160 -2.94 -15.79 15.38
CA VAL A 160 -2.64 -14.39 15.73
C VAL A 160 -3.08 -14.13 17.16
N GLU A 161 -2.10 -13.85 18.02
CA GLU A 161 -2.30 -13.48 19.42
C GLU A 161 -2.31 -11.95 19.56
N VAL A 162 -3.40 -11.40 20.09
CA VAL A 162 -3.53 -9.95 20.33
C VAL A 162 -2.87 -9.60 21.65
N LEU A 163 -1.81 -8.78 21.59
CA LEU A 163 -1.02 -8.40 22.77
C LEU A 163 -1.61 -7.18 23.49
N ALA A 164 -2.14 -6.21 22.73
CA ALA A 164 -2.81 -5.04 23.27
C ALA A 164 -3.88 -4.46 22.32
N ARG A 165 -4.87 -3.77 22.88
CA ARG A 165 -5.92 -3.04 22.14
C ARG A 165 -5.98 -1.56 22.53
N ASN A 166 -6.46 -0.71 21.64
CA ASN A 166 -6.74 0.69 21.95
C ASN A 166 -8.09 0.88 22.66
N TYR A 167 -8.45 2.14 22.96
CA TYR A 167 -9.74 2.53 23.53
C TYR A 167 -10.97 2.13 22.70
N ARG A 168 -10.80 1.89 21.39
CA ARG A 168 -11.84 1.38 20.49
C ARG A 168 -11.89 -0.13 20.45
N ARG A 169 -11.12 -0.80 21.31
CA ARG A 169 -11.02 -2.26 21.40
C ARG A 169 -10.46 -2.87 20.12
N ARG A 170 -9.66 -2.13 19.35
CA ARG A 170 -8.99 -2.64 18.14
C ARG A 170 -7.55 -3.04 18.45
N PRO A 171 -7.02 -4.15 17.89
CA PRO A 171 -5.65 -4.58 18.16
C PRO A 171 -4.64 -3.53 17.70
N VAL A 172 -3.68 -3.21 18.57
CA VAL A 172 -2.56 -2.29 18.26
C VAL A 172 -1.19 -2.92 18.39
N ALA A 173 -1.14 -4.12 18.95
CA ALA A 173 0.04 -4.97 19.03
C ALA A 173 -0.38 -6.42 18.89
N ALA A 174 0.36 -7.21 18.10
CA ALA A 174 0.04 -8.60 17.84
C ALA A 174 1.29 -9.46 17.67
N CYS A 175 1.17 -10.74 17.99
CA CYS A 175 2.15 -11.77 17.71
C CYS A 175 1.52 -12.80 16.75
N LEU A 176 2.10 -12.95 15.57
CA LEU A 176 1.65 -13.91 14.56
C LEU A 176 2.59 -15.10 14.54
N ARG A 177 2.04 -16.30 14.45
CA ARG A 177 2.81 -17.54 14.34
C ARG A 177 2.77 -18.06 12.91
N LYS A 178 3.94 -18.29 12.33
CA LYS A 178 4.11 -18.89 11.00
C LYS A 178 5.15 -20.01 11.08
N GLY A 179 4.73 -21.24 10.81
CA GLY A 179 5.56 -22.43 11.07
C GLY A 179 5.99 -22.52 12.54
N LYS A 180 7.31 -22.54 12.78
CA LYS A 180 7.90 -22.55 14.13
C LYS A 180 8.23 -21.15 14.66
N GLY A 181 8.21 -20.11 13.83
CA GLY A 181 8.66 -18.77 14.16
C GLY A 181 7.55 -17.80 14.55
N TYR A 182 7.97 -16.60 14.90
CA TYR A 182 7.11 -15.54 15.44
C TYR A 182 7.34 -14.20 14.71
N LEU A 183 6.26 -13.55 14.31
CA LEU A 183 6.26 -12.18 13.80
C LEU A 183 5.54 -11.27 14.81
N PHE A 184 6.28 -10.34 15.40
CA PHE A 184 5.74 -9.33 16.30
C PHE A 184 5.44 -8.04 15.54
N LEU A 185 4.20 -7.56 15.65
CA LEU A 185 3.80 -6.24 15.20
C LEU A 185 3.61 -5.36 16.43
N LEU A 186 4.52 -4.43 16.66
CA LEU A 186 4.56 -3.58 17.85
C LEU A 186 4.34 -2.11 17.48
N PRO A 187 3.78 -1.30 18.39
CA PRO A 187 3.74 0.15 18.26
C PRO A 187 5.14 0.77 18.13
N TRP A 188 5.16 2.06 17.79
CA TRP A 188 6.38 2.84 17.70
C TRP A 188 6.69 3.54 19.03
N PHE A 189 7.83 3.23 19.61
CA PHE A 189 8.31 3.79 20.87
C PHE A 189 9.31 4.93 20.68
N GLY A 190 9.51 5.40 19.44
CA GLY A 190 10.46 6.47 19.15
C GLY A 190 11.90 6.04 19.37
N GLN A 191 12.67 6.86 20.07
CA GLN A 191 14.07 6.58 20.41
C GLN A 191 14.21 5.35 21.32
N ASN A 192 13.14 4.96 22.02
CA ASN A 192 13.15 3.82 22.95
C ASN A 192 12.98 2.46 22.25
N ASN A 193 12.83 2.41 20.92
CA ASN A 193 12.75 1.14 20.19
C ASN A 193 13.99 0.26 20.47
N LEU A 194 15.18 0.86 20.63
CA LEU A 194 16.39 0.11 20.96
C LEU A 194 16.30 -0.55 22.35
N ASP A 195 15.70 0.14 23.33
CA ASP A 195 15.50 -0.42 24.66
C ASP A 195 14.49 -1.57 24.64
N VAL A 196 13.47 -1.47 23.78
CA VAL A 196 12.54 -2.56 23.52
C VAL A 196 13.27 -3.76 22.87
N VAL A 197 14.20 -3.53 21.93
CA VAL A 197 15.05 -4.59 21.36
C VAL A 197 15.89 -5.26 22.44
N ARG A 198 16.52 -4.49 23.34
CA ARG A 198 17.29 -5.03 24.47
C ARG A 198 16.42 -5.88 25.40
N ALA A 199 15.23 -5.42 25.73
CA ALA A 199 14.27 -6.15 26.56
C ALA A 199 13.86 -7.47 25.88
N MET A 200 13.57 -7.44 24.57
CA MET A 200 13.28 -8.63 23.76
C MET A 200 14.40 -9.65 23.86
N LEU A 201 15.64 -9.23 23.56
CA LEU A 201 16.81 -10.11 23.53
C LEU A 201 17.18 -10.71 24.90
N ARG A 202 16.99 -9.96 25.99
CA ARG A 202 17.41 -10.39 27.34
C ARG A 202 16.33 -11.11 28.13
N GLN A 203 15.06 -10.77 27.92
CA GLN A 203 13.98 -11.18 28.82
C GLN A 203 12.85 -11.95 28.14
N ILE A 204 12.55 -11.65 26.87
CA ILE A 204 11.35 -12.16 26.20
C ILE A 204 11.68 -13.36 25.30
N LEU A 205 12.66 -13.20 24.42
CA LEU A 205 13.03 -14.21 23.44
C LEU A 205 13.75 -15.43 24.04
N PRO A 206 14.65 -15.31 25.04
CA PRO A 206 15.30 -16.47 25.63
C PRO A 206 14.32 -17.53 26.20
N PRO A 207 13.28 -17.17 26.97
CA PRO A 207 12.31 -18.16 27.43
C PRO A 207 11.34 -18.63 26.33
N MET A 208 11.08 -17.84 25.29
CA MET A 208 10.15 -18.20 24.21
C MET A 208 10.79 -19.10 23.14
N THR A 209 12.04 -18.83 22.78
CA THR A 209 12.78 -19.50 21.70
C THR A 209 14.21 -19.81 22.16
N PRO A 210 14.39 -20.72 23.14
CA PRO A 210 15.70 -21.00 23.74
C PRO A 210 16.74 -21.48 22.72
N TYR A 211 16.30 -22.24 21.71
CA TYR A 211 17.15 -22.76 20.63
C TYR A 211 17.86 -21.66 19.80
N LEU A 212 17.39 -20.40 19.82
CA LEU A 212 18.07 -19.27 19.17
C LEU A 212 19.28 -18.76 19.97
N PHE A 213 19.33 -19.07 21.26
CA PHE A 213 20.36 -18.62 22.19
C PHE A 213 21.31 -19.75 22.59
N GLU A 214 20.96 -21.01 22.32
CA GLU A 214 21.84 -22.15 22.46
C GLU A 214 23.00 -22.08 21.45
N GLU A 215 24.22 -22.39 21.90
CA GLU A 215 25.38 -22.50 20.99
C GLU A 215 25.29 -23.84 20.24
N ASN A 216 25.07 -23.79 18.93
CA ASN A 216 25.21 -24.96 18.08
C ASN A 216 26.68 -25.11 17.64
N PRO A 217 27.44 -26.09 18.17
CA PRO A 217 28.85 -26.26 17.85
C PRO A 217 29.11 -26.69 16.39
N PHE A 218 28.05 -27.05 15.65
CA PHE A 218 28.12 -27.50 14.25
C PHE A 218 27.60 -26.46 13.24
N ALA A 219 27.22 -25.25 13.68
CA ALA A 219 26.71 -24.21 12.79
C ALA A 219 27.67 -23.84 11.64
N TRP A 220 28.98 -24.04 11.84
CA TRP A 220 30.00 -23.80 10.82
C TRP A 220 29.85 -24.70 9.57
N ILE A 221 29.27 -25.90 9.70
CA ILE A 221 29.08 -26.84 8.58
C ILE A 221 28.07 -26.29 7.56
N GLU A 222 27.11 -25.50 8.04
CA GLU A 222 26.07 -24.85 7.21
C GLU A 222 26.51 -23.47 6.71
N SER A 223 27.75 -23.04 7.00
CA SER A 223 28.26 -21.78 6.46
C SER A 223 28.51 -21.90 4.94
N PRO A 224 28.20 -20.84 4.16
CA PRO A 224 28.50 -20.76 2.73
C PRO A 224 29.94 -21.10 2.38
N ASP A 225 30.88 -20.86 3.29
CA ASP A 225 32.30 -21.14 3.08
C ASP A 225 32.56 -22.64 2.87
N TYR A 226 31.76 -23.49 3.50
CA TYR A 226 31.88 -24.95 3.47
C TYR A 226 31.00 -25.62 2.41
N TYR A 227 30.19 -24.86 1.68
CA TYR A 227 29.38 -25.42 0.60
C TYR A 227 30.23 -25.92 -0.56
N PHE A 228 29.90 -27.11 -1.05
CA PHE A 228 30.50 -27.65 -2.27
C PHE A 228 30.21 -26.75 -3.48
N PRO A 229 31.12 -26.68 -4.47
CA PRO A 229 30.93 -25.83 -5.66
C PRO A 229 29.62 -26.09 -6.41
N SER A 230 29.18 -27.35 -6.50
CA SER A 230 27.91 -27.71 -7.12
C SER A 230 26.70 -27.11 -6.39
N LEU A 231 26.72 -27.11 -5.06
CA LEU A 231 25.67 -26.51 -4.25
C LEU A 231 25.69 -24.98 -4.35
N LYS A 232 26.88 -24.36 -4.34
CA LYS A 232 27.05 -22.92 -4.58
C LYS A 232 26.46 -22.49 -5.92
N ALA A 233 26.69 -23.27 -6.98
CA ALA A 233 26.13 -22.99 -8.31
C ALA A 233 24.60 -23.03 -8.31
N VAL A 234 23.97 -23.99 -7.61
CA VAL A 234 22.51 -24.05 -7.48
C VAL A 234 21.97 -22.83 -6.71
N PHE A 235 22.59 -22.45 -5.59
CA PHE A 235 22.18 -21.25 -4.86
C PHE A 235 22.32 -19.98 -5.70
N GLN A 236 23.37 -19.88 -6.51
CA GLN A 236 23.54 -18.77 -7.45
C GLN A 236 22.42 -18.73 -8.49
N GLN A 237 22.04 -19.87 -9.08
CA GLN A 237 20.91 -19.95 -10.02
C GLN A 237 19.59 -19.54 -9.36
N ILE A 238 19.35 -19.96 -8.12
CA ILE A 238 18.17 -19.54 -7.35
C ILE A 238 18.17 -18.02 -7.17
N GLN A 239 19.30 -17.41 -6.81
CA GLN A 239 19.41 -15.96 -6.67
C GLN A 239 19.16 -15.22 -7.98
N GLU A 240 19.75 -15.68 -9.08
CA GLU A 240 19.57 -15.09 -10.42
C GLU A 240 18.11 -15.13 -10.88
N GLU A 241 17.43 -16.27 -10.70
CA GLU A 241 16.02 -16.41 -11.07
C GLU A 241 15.10 -15.59 -10.16
N THR A 242 15.40 -15.53 -8.86
CA THR A 242 14.64 -14.72 -7.90
C THR A 242 14.73 -13.23 -8.26
N GLU A 243 15.91 -12.74 -8.60
CA GLU A 243 16.11 -11.35 -9.00
C GLU A 243 15.40 -11.01 -10.32
N ARG A 244 15.41 -11.92 -11.32
CA ARG A 244 14.65 -11.75 -12.56
C ARG A 244 13.14 -11.66 -12.32
N HIS A 245 12.60 -12.54 -11.48
CA HIS A 245 11.19 -12.51 -11.12
C HIS A 245 10.83 -11.22 -10.38
N ARG A 246 11.68 -10.78 -9.44
CA ARG A 246 11.50 -9.54 -8.69
C ARG A 246 11.43 -8.31 -9.60
N GLN A 247 12.36 -8.19 -10.55
CA GLN A 247 12.36 -7.09 -11.52
C GLN A 247 11.10 -7.10 -12.40
N THR A 248 10.65 -8.28 -12.79
CA THR A 248 9.42 -8.44 -13.58
C THR A 248 8.21 -7.97 -12.79
N ILE A 249 8.08 -8.39 -11.53
CA ILE A 249 6.96 -8.00 -10.67
C ILE A 249 7.01 -6.50 -10.37
N PHE A 250 8.19 -5.93 -10.09
CA PHE A 250 8.37 -4.49 -9.89
C PHE A 250 7.86 -3.69 -11.09
N ARG A 251 8.27 -4.08 -12.31
CA ARG A 251 7.80 -3.44 -13.55
C ARG A 251 6.28 -3.55 -13.69
N LEU A 252 5.71 -4.72 -13.46
CA LEU A 252 4.26 -4.95 -13.58
C LEU A 252 3.46 -4.14 -12.55
N ARG A 253 3.94 -4.01 -11.31
CA ARG A 253 3.28 -3.17 -10.29
C ARG A 253 3.33 -1.70 -10.63
N ASN A 254 4.47 -1.19 -11.12
CA ASN A 254 4.56 0.20 -11.56
C ASN A 254 3.64 0.46 -12.76
N GLN A 255 3.58 -0.47 -13.71
CA GLN A 255 2.65 -0.39 -14.84
C GLN A 255 1.19 -0.41 -14.37
N ALA A 256 0.84 -1.27 -13.40
CA ALA A 256 -0.51 -1.31 -12.84
C ALA A 256 -0.89 -0.01 -12.14
N GLU A 257 0.05 0.58 -11.39
CA GLU A 257 -0.15 1.87 -10.71
C GLU A 257 -0.28 3.03 -11.71
N GLU A 258 0.51 3.00 -12.79
CA GLU A 258 0.40 3.97 -13.89
C GLU A 258 -0.96 3.86 -14.58
N LEU A 259 -1.36 2.66 -15.01
CA LEU A 259 -2.67 2.41 -15.62
C LEU A 259 -3.83 2.78 -14.69
N ARG A 260 -3.70 2.52 -13.40
CA ARG A 260 -4.68 2.93 -12.40
C ARG A 260 -4.84 4.45 -12.39
N LYS A 261 -3.76 5.22 -12.41
CA LYS A 261 -3.79 6.69 -12.42
C LYS A 261 -4.28 7.27 -13.73
N THR A 262 -3.83 6.73 -14.87
CA THR A 262 -4.10 7.30 -16.19
C THR A 262 -5.46 6.88 -16.74
N GLU A 263 -5.91 5.66 -16.44
CA GLU A 263 -7.17 5.12 -16.94
C GLU A 263 -8.20 5.09 -15.81
N GLN A 264 -8.02 4.21 -14.82
CA GLN A 264 -9.08 3.89 -13.85
C GLN A 264 -9.54 5.11 -13.03
N GLU A 265 -8.61 5.90 -12.49
CA GLU A 265 -8.93 7.07 -11.66
C GLU A 265 -9.62 8.18 -12.45
N VAL A 266 -9.27 8.36 -13.72
CA VAL A 266 -9.93 9.29 -14.63
C VAL A 266 -11.38 8.87 -14.87
N PHE A 267 -11.64 7.57 -15.04
CA PHE A 267 -13.01 7.06 -15.17
C PHE A 267 -13.80 7.11 -13.85
N ILE A 268 -13.16 6.90 -12.70
CA ILE A 268 -13.80 7.02 -11.39
C ILE A 268 -14.33 8.46 -11.18
N GLN A 269 -13.64 9.46 -11.72
CA GLN A 269 -14.10 10.86 -11.68
C GLN A 269 -15.42 11.10 -12.43
N LEU A 270 -15.84 10.22 -13.35
CA LEU A 270 -17.20 10.29 -13.92
C LEU A 270 -18.29 10.08 -12.87
N ILE A 271 -17.97 9.36 -11.80
CA ILE A 271 -18.90 9.03 -10.72
C ILE A 271 -18.70 10.00 -9.55
N THR A 272 -17.44 10.29 -9.19
CA THR A 272 -17.12 11.03 -7.97
C THR A 272 -16.76 12.50 -8.19
N GLY A 273 -16.44 12.89 -9.43
CA GLY A 273 -16.00 14.24 -9.76
C GLY A 273 -17.11 15.28 -9.59
N GLN A 274 -16.71 16.53 -9.36
CA GLN A 274 -17.65 17.66 -9.31
C GLN A 274 -17.19 18.76 -10.26
N ASP A 275 -18.17 19.43 -10.87
CA ASP A 275 -18.00 20.60 -11.72
C ASP A 275 -16.97 20.36 -12.84
N GLU A 276 -15.90 21.16 -12.89
CA GLU A 276 -14.83 21.07 -13.89
C GLU A 276 -14.11 19.71 -13.89
N VAL A 277 -14.04 19.03 -12.74
CA VAL A 277 -13.43 17.69 -12.67
C VAL A 277 -14.31 16.68 -13.40
N LEU A 278 -15.62 16.75 -13.22
CA LEU A 278 -16.58 15.90 -13.93
C LEU A 278 -16.56 16.23 -15.43
N LYS A 279 -16.52 17.51 -15.80
CA LYS A 279 -16.45 17.93 -17.21
C LYS A 279 -15.24 17.34 -17.92
N LYS A 280 -14.06 17.44 -17.30
CA LYS A 280 -12.83 16.83 -17.84
C LYS A 280 -12.90 15.31 -17.91
N ALA A 281 -13.49 14.66 -16.92
CA ALA A 281 -13.66 13.21 -16.95
C ALA A 281 -14.57 12.77 -18.11
N VAL A 282 -15.65 13.53 -18.37
CA VAL A 282 -16.56 13.29 -19.49
C VAL A 282 -15.87 13.52 -20.84
N ASP A 283 -15.11 14.60 -20.98
CA ASP A 283 -14.30 14.87 -22.18
C ASP A 283 -13.31 13.73 -22.47
N ASN A 284 -12.56 13.31 -21.44
CA ASN A 284 -11.64 12.17 -21.52
C ASN A 284 -12.37 10.87 -21.91
N ALA A 285 -13.57 10.64 -21.38
CA ALA A 285 -14.36 9.45 -21.71
C ALA A 285 -14.80 9.43 -23.18
N PHE A 286 -15.20 10.57 -23.75
CA PHE A 286 -15.54 10.65 -25.17
C PHE A 286 -14.31 10.47 -26.07
N ASN A 287 -13.17 11.05 -25.69
CA ASN A 287 -11.91 10.82 -26.39
C ASN A 287 -11.47 9.35 -26.32
N TYR A 288 -11.66 8.70 -25.18
CA TYR A 288 -11.38 7.26 -25.02
C TYR A 288 -12.31 6.37 -25.86
N LEU A 289 -13.57 6.77 -26.05
CA LEU A 289 -14.52 6.12 -26.96
C LEU A 289 -14.25 6.44 -28.44
N GLU A 290 -13.14 7.12 -28.75
CA GLU A 290 -12.72 7.51 -30.10
C GLU A 290 -13.77 8.36 -30.82
N TRP A 291 -14.46 9.26 -30.10
CA TRP A 291 -15.40 10.17 -30.73
C TRP A 291 -14.69 11.09 -31.73
N PRO A 292 -15.17 11.26 -32.98
CA PRO A 292 -14.42 11.93 -34.04
C PRO A 292 -13.97 13.36 -33.73
N THR A 293 -14.80 14.14 -33.05
CA THR A 293 -14.46 15.50 -32.63
C THR A 293 -15.23 15.83 -31.36
N VAL A 294 -14.50 16.11 -30.29
CA VAL A 294 -15.01 16.58 -29.00
C VAL A 294 -14.54 18.02 -28.81
N VAL A 295 -15.47 18.94 -28.54
CA VAL A 295 -15.16 20.36 -28.38
C VAL A 295 -15.64 20.84 -27.02
N ASP A 296 -14.72 21.34 -26.19
CA ASP A 296 -15.06 22.12 -25.01
C ASP A 296 -15.61 23.49 -25.46
N VAL A 297 -16.88 23.73 -25.14
CA VAL A 297 -17.62 24.91 -25.60
C VAL A 297 -17.13 26.17 -24.89
N ASP A 298 -16.67 26.05 -23.64
CA ASP A 298 -16.11 27.18 -22.90
C ASP A 298 -14.75 27.59 -23.46
N GLU A 299 -13.94 26.61 -23.88
CA GLU A 299 -12.66 26.91 -24.52
C GLU A 299 -12.84 27.49 -25.92
N TYR A 300 -13.73 26.91 -26.73
CA TYR A 300 -14.03 27.39 -28.07
C TYR A 300 -14.57 28.83 -28.06
N TRP A 301 -15.46 29.17 -27.11
CA TRP A 301 -16.02 30.52 -26.98
C TRP A 301 -15.31 31.43 -25.99
N LYS A 302 -14.08 31.12 -25.55
CA LYS A 302 -13.36 31.83 -24.49
C LYS A 302 -13.25 33.35 -24.66
N ARG A 303 -13.39 33.87 -25.88
CA ARG A 303 -13.30 35.31 -26.23
C ARG A 303 -14.64 35.96 -26.57
N VAL A 304 -15.76 35.25 -26.45
CA VAL A 304 -17.10 35.73 -26.78
C VAL A 304 -17.93 35.84 -25.51
N ILE A 305 -18.52 37.00 -25.26
CA ILE A 305 -19.43 37.19 -24.12
C ILE A 305 -20.76 36.52 -24.47
N ARG A 306 -21.00 35.37 -23.84
CA ARG A 306 -22.13 34.50 -24.11
C ARG A 306 -22.64 33.90 -22.79
N ILE A 307 -23.94 33.63 -22.73
CA ILE A 307 -24.51 32.79 -21.67
C ILE A 307 -24.03 31.35 -21.89
N LYS A 308 -23.39 30.76 -20.89
CA LYS A 308 -23.03 29.34 -20.91
C LYS A 308 -24.29 28.49 -20.88
N GLU A 309 -24.50 27.72 -21.92
CA GLU A 309 -25.71 26.90 -22.09
C GLU A 309 -25.38 25.41 -22.17
N GLU A 310 -24.27 25.07 -22.84
CA GLU A 310 -23.79 23.71 -22.97
C GLU A 310 -22.29 23.63 -22.69
N ASP A 311 -21.83 22.44 -22.31
CA ASP A 311 -20.48 22.21 -21.81
C ASP A 311 -19.57 21.62 -22.90
N ILE A 312 -20.08 20.64 -23.67
CA ILE A 312 -19.33 19.92 -24.71
C ILE A 312 -20.19 19.77 -25.97
N TRP A 313 -19.55 19.83 -27.13
CA TRP A 313 -20.12 19.43 -28.42
C TRP A 313 -19.45 18.15 -28.93
N LEU A 314 -20.26 17.18 -29.32
CA LEU A 314 -19.80 15.96 -29.99
C LEU A 314 -20.23 16.02 -31.46
N ILE A 315 -19.27 16.03 -32.36
CA ILE A 315 -19.53 16.12 -33.79
C ILE A 315 -19.15 14.78 -34.43
N ASP A 316 -20.13 14.16 -35.07
CA ASP A 316 -19.96 12.89 -35.78
C ASP A 316 -19.62 13.16 -37.25
N ASP A 317 -18.41 13.70 -37.48
CA ASP A 317 -17.87 13.99 -38.81
C ASP A 317 -16.34 13.96 -38.81
N THR A 318 -15.78 13.04 -39.59
CA THR A 318 -14.33 12.82 -39.75
C THR A 318 -13.71 13.67 -40.85
N ASP A 319 -14.49 14.43 -41.63
CA ASP A 319 -13.99 15.29 -42.69
C ASP A 319 -13.13 16.44 -42.11
N GLU A 320 -12.10 16.87 -42.85
CA GLU A 320 -11.25 18.03 -42.53
C GLU A 320 -11.97 19.37 -42.83
N LYS A 321 -13.07 19.63 -42.13
CA LYS A 321 -13.81 20.90 -42.14
C LYS A 321 -13.54 21.70 -40.86
N THR A 322 -13.75 23.02 -40.89
CA THR A 322 -13.66 23.82 -39.66
C THR A 322 -14.81 23.51 -38.71
N ILE A 323 -14.67 23.81 -37.43
CA ILE A 323 -15.74 23.59 -36.44
C ILE A 323 -17.02 24.31 -36.86
N GLU A 324 -16.92 25.53 -37.40
CA GLU A 324 -18.05 26.35 -37.86
C GLU A 324 -18.81 25.71 -39.03
N GLU A 325 -18.12 25.02 -39.92
CA GLU A 325 -18.73 24.28 -41.03
C GLU A 325 -19.38 22.99 -40.52
N LYS A 326 -18.71 22.29 -39.60
CA LYS A 326 -19.21 21.05 -39.00
C LYS A 326 -20.48 21.27 -38.18
N ILE A 327 -20.56 22.30 -37.34
CA ILE A 327 -21.77 22.56 -36.53
C ILE A 327 -23.01 22.84 -37.38
N ARG A 328 -22.83 23.32 -38.63
CA ARG A 328 -23.93 23.56 -39.58
C ARG A 328 -24.29 22.33 -40.41
N SER A 329 -23.30 21.51 -40.76
CA SER A 329 -23.44 20.49 -41.81
C SER A 329 -23.31 19.04 -41.31
N SER A 330 -23.02 18.81 -40.04
CA SER A 330 -22.76 17.48 -39.48
C SER A 330 -23.78 17.12 -38.38
N PRO A 331 -23.99 15.83 -38.07
CA PRO A 331 -24.70 15.43 -36.86
C PRO A 331 -23.95 15.93 -35.62
N LEU A 332 -24.66 16.65 -34.76
CA LEU A 332 -24.10 17.30 -33.57
C LEU A 332 -24.86 16.83 -32.32
N ILE A 333 -24.16 16.49 -31.26
CA ILE A 333 -24.73 16.22 -29.94
C ILE A 333 -24.29 17.31 -28.98
N LEU A 334 -25.26 18.03 -28.42
CA LEU A 334 -25.02 18.99 -27.34
C LEU A 334 -25.00 18.23 -26.01
N VAL A 335 -23.93 18.40 -25.23
CA VAL A 335 -23.77 17.76 -23.93
C VAL A 335 -23.87 18.80 -22.83
N ILE A 336 -24.71 18.52 -21.85
CA ILE A 336 -24.77 19.26 -20.59
C ILE A 336 -24.38 18.33 -19.46
N ILE A 337 -23.55 18.86 -18.55
CA ILE A 337 -22.99 18.16 -17.42
C ILE A 337 -23.56 18.76 -16.14
N ARG A 338 -24.05 17.90 -15.24
CA ARG A 338 -24.62 18.31 -13.96
C ARG A 338 -24.00 17.50 -12.83
N SER A 339 -23.19 18.19 -12.04
CA SER A 339 -22.69 17.73 -10.75
C SER A 339 -23.64 18.13 -9.62
N GLY A 340 -23.88 17.22 -8.68
CA GLY A 340 -24.68 17.54 -7.50
C GLY A 340 -24.79 16.37 -6.51
N PRO A 341 -25.32 16.61 -5.29
CA PRO A 341 -25.57 15.56 -4.31
C PRO A 341 -26.75 14.64 -4.69
N GLY A 342 -27.38 14.87 -5.83
CA GLY A 342 -28.52 14.10 -6.32
C GLY A 342 -28.51 14.05 -7.85
N PRO A 343 -29.31 13.14 -8.44
CA PRO A 343 -29.29 12.88 -9.86
C PRO A 343 -29.76 14.11 -10.65
N ALA A 344 -29.37 14.17 -11.92
CA ALA A 344 -29.86 15.16 -12.86
C ALA A 344 -31.41 15.13 -12.92
N THR A 345 -32.03 16.31 -12.97
CA THR A 345 -33.48 16.45 -12.76
C THR A 345 -34.24 16.65 -14.07
N GLU A 346 -35.57 16.50 -14.04
CA GLU A 346 -36.42 16.82 -15.20
C GLU A 346 -36.27 18.29 -15.64
N ASN A 347 -36.00 19.20 -14.71
CA ASN A 347 -35.77 20.60 -15.03
C ASN A 347 -34.52 20.78 -15.91
N ASP A 348 -33.47 19.99 -15.67
CA ASP A 348 -32.25 20.02 -16.49
C ASP A 348 -32.53 19.56 -17.92
N LEU A 349 -33.40 18.54 -18.10
CA LEU A 349 -33.85 18.10 -19.42
C LEU A 349 -34.66 19.19 -20.14
N VAL A 350 -35.55 19.89 -19.44
CA VAL A 350 -36.33 21.00 -20.02
C VAL A 350 -35.40 22.12 -20.49
N VAL A 351 -34.37 22.44 -19.70
CA VAL A 351 -33.35 23.43 -20.05
C VAL A 351 -32.56 22.99 -21.28
N LEU A 352 -32.11 21.73 -21.31
CA LEU A 352 -31.39 21.15 -22.45
C LEU A 352 -32.22 21.19 -23.75
N GLN A 353 -33.52 20.91 -23.70
CA GLN A 353 -34.40 21.00 -24.87
C GLN A 353 -34.51 22.43 -25.40
N LYS A 354 -34.58 23.44 -24.51
CA LYS A 354 -34.60 24.86 -24.90
C LYS A 354 -33.29 25.28 -25.57
N PHE A 355 -32.15 24.79 -25.08
CA PHE A 355 -30.86 25.07 -25.70
C PHE A 355 -30.73 24.39 -27.07
N LYS A 356 -31.12 23.12 -27.17
CA LYS A 356 -31.19 22.40 -28.45
C LYS A 356 -32.00 23.17 -29.49
N ALA A 357 -33.23 23.59 -29.16
CA ALA A 357 -34.09 24.31 -30.10
C ALA A 357 -33.46 25.62 -30.59
N ARG A 358 -32.80 26.37 -29.68
CA ARG A 358 -32.06 27.59 -30.04
C ARG A 358 -30.87 27.31 -30.95
N ARG A 359 -30.05 26.29 -30.63
CA ARG A 359 -28.89 25.90 -31.43
C ARG A 359 -29.28 25.40 -32.82
N MET A 360 -30.42 24.70 -32.96
CA MET A 360 -30.94 24.31 -34.27
C MET A 360 -31.23 25.52 -35.16
N GLN A 361 -31.77 26.61 -34.59
CA GLN A 361 -32.02 27.86 -35.32
C GLN A 361 -30.73 28.64 -35.59
N GLU A 362 -29.85 28.75 -34.60
CA GLU A 362 -28.60 29.51 -34.69
C GLU A 362 -27.61 28.89 -35.69
N PHE A 363 -27.51 27.55 -35.70
CA PHE A 363 -26.60 26.82 -36.57
C PHE A 363 -27.25 26.41 -37.90
N ASP A 364 -28.53 26.70 -38.10
CA ASP A 364 -29.30 26.23 -39.26
C ASP A 364 -29.13 24.71 -39.51
N ASN A 365 -29.12 23.94 -38.41
CA ASN A 365 -28.85 22.52 -38.43
C ASN A 365 -29.93 21.75 -37.66
N THR A 366 -30.67 20.90 -38.37
CA THR A 366 -31.74 20.10 -37.79
C THR A 366 -31.28 18.74 -37.26
N ARG A 367 -30.03 18.34 -37.53
CA ARG A 367 -29.42 17.06 -37.10
C ARG A 367 -28.76 17.15 -35.72
N ILE A 368 -29.38 17.91 -34.82
CA ILE A 368 -28.88 18.11 -33.46
C ILE A 368 -29.58 17.14 -32.50
N LYS A 369 -28.79 16.40 -31.73
CA LYS A 369 -29.23 15.63 -30.55
C LYS A 369 -28.70 16.31 -29.29
N ALA A 370 -29.23 15.87 -28.16
CA ALA A 370 -28.92 16.45 -26.86
C ALA A 370 -28.74 15.34 -25.85
N LEU A 371 -27.70 15.45 -25.01
CA LEU A 371 -27.31 14.48 -24.01
C LEU A 371 -27.13 15.21 -22.67
N LEU A 372 -27.77 14.68 -21.63
CA LEU A 372 -27.59 15.13 -20.25
C LEU A 372 -26.77 14.08 -19.52
N ILE A 373 -25.67 14.49 -18.92
CA ILE A 373 -24.81 13.66 -18.09
C ILE A 373 -24.84 14.22 -16.68
N GLY A 374 -25.24 13.41 -15.71
CA GLY A 374 -25.11 13.72 -14.30
C GLY A 374 -24.62 12.51 -13.54
N ASN A 375 -23.90 12.77 -12.45
CA ASN A 375 -23.33 11.74 -11.59
C ASN A 375 -24.08 11.58 -10.27
#